data_AF-A0A200HD53-F1
#
_entry.id   AF-A0A200HD53-F1
#
_cell.length_a   1.000
_cell.length_b   1.000
_cell.length_c   1.000
_cell.angle_alpha   90.00
_cell.angle_beta   90.00
_cell.angle_gamma   90.00
#
_symmetry.space_group_name_H-M   'P 1'
#
loop_
_entity.id
_entity.type
_entity.pdbx_description
1 polymer ?
#
loop_
_entity_poly.entity_id
_entity_poly.type
_entity_poly.pdbx_seq_one_letter_code
_entity_poly.pdbx_strand_id
1 'polypeptide(L)'
;MEVPDFNDFFRSVFPDLVRYAQRQVNSAEAEDLAQLTLEVIWNKNVQSPRYDLEHKKLKNLAYRVLEGLLRNRWRAEVAYRQAIDRVGKLPSERTKDLIELVVFDEWPEWTRSLSLTDRQVLELVIDGYKVAEIAIILDCTPAAVSMRLQRARKNAKALWADREVNRDSSH
;
A
#
# COMPACT_ATOMS: atom_id res chain seq x y z
N MET A 1 33.60 17.37 -4.71
CA MET A 1 32.32 18.09 -4.57
C MET A 1 31.28 17.01 -4.41
N GLU A 2 31.10 16.54 -3.17
CA GLU A 2 30.17 15.45 -2.86
C GLU A 2 28.76 15.97 -3.06
N VAL A 3 27.93 15.20 -3.78
CA VAL A 3 26.54 15.56 -4.01
C VAL A 3 25.72 14.89 -2.90
N PRO A 4 25.24 15.62 -1.88
CA PRO A 4 24.30 15.07 -0.92
C PRO A 4 22.92 15.09 -1.59
N ASP A 5 22.71 14.16 -2.53
CA ASP A 5 21.73 14.37 -3.61
C ASP A 5 20.59 13.34 -3.55
N PHE A 6 20.90 12.05 -3.73
CA PHE A 6 19.85 11.02 -3.78
C PHE A 6 19.93 10.01 -2.63
N ASN A 7 21.13 9.74 -2.11
CA ASN A 7 21.33 8.77 -1.03
C ASN A 7 20.61 9.18 0.26
N ASP A 8 20.56 10.48 0.56
CA ASP A 8 19.84 11.00 1.74
C ASP A 8 18.32 10.90 1.54
N PHE A 9 17.84 11.22 0.32
CA PHE A 9 16.45 10.98 -0.05
C PHE A 9 16.09 9.50 0.09
N PHE A 10 16.90 8.60 -0.47
CA PHE A 10 16.74 7.15 -0.40
C PHE A 10 16.63 6.69 1.05
N ARG A 11 17.59 7.05 1.91
CA ARG A 11 17.60 6.67 3.34
C ARG A 11 16.38 7.19 4.09
N SER A 12 15.88 8.37 3.71
CA SER A 12 14.70 8.97 4.35
C SER A 12 13.38 8.32 3.90
N VAL A 13 13.27 7.88 2.64
CA VAL A 13 11.99 7.45 2.04
C VAL A 13 11.85 5.93 1.98
N PHE A 14 12.95 5.18 1.85
CA PHE A 14 12.90 3.72 1.75
C PHE A 14 12.13 3.06 2.91
N PRO A 15 12.38 3.37 4.19
CA PRO A 15 11.64 2.75 5.29
C PRO A 15 10.13 3.02 5.25
N ASP A 16 9.74 4.22 4.80
CA ASP A 16 8.33 4.61 4.68
C ASP A 16 7.63 3.83 3.56
N LEU A 17 8.31 3.63 2.42
CA LEU A 17 7.81 2.81 1.31
C LEU A 17 7.69 1.34 1.69
N VAL A 18 8.68 0.80 2.41
CA VAL A 18 8.66 -0.59 2.90
C VAL A 18 7.49 -0.78 3.84
N ARG A 19 7.31 0.08 4.85
CA ARG A 19 6.14 0.00 5.75
C ARG A 19 4.84 0.05 4.98
N TYR A 20 4.72 0.97 4.02
CA TYR A 20 3.50 1.09 3.20
C TYR A 20 3.21 -0.18 2.40
N ALA A 21 4.23 -0.75 1.76
CA ALA A 21 4.06 -1.95 0.96
C ALA A 21 3.85 -3.21 1.82
N GLN A 22 4.47 -3.27 3.01
CA GLN A 22 4.29 -4.36 3.98
C GLN A 22 2.84 -4.52 4.44
N ARG A 23 2.01 -3.47 4.38
CA ARG A 23 0.58 -3.59 4.72
C ARG A 23 -0.24 -4.30 3.62
N GLN A 24 0.38 -4.59 2.48
CA GLN A 24 -0.27 -5.16 1.29
C GLN A 24 0.37 -6.48 0.84
N VAL A 25 1.67 -6.66 1.07
CA VAL A 25 2.46 -7.83 0.62
C VAL A 25 3.47 -8.26 1.68
N ASN A 26 3.99 -9.49 1.59
CA ASN A 26 4.98 -10.03 2.55
C ASN A 26 6.26 -9.16 2.63
N SER A 27 7.03 -9.28 3.72
CA SER A 27 8.17 -8.38 3.98
C SER A 27 9.29 -8.41 2.94
N ALA A 28 9.65 -9.59 2.41
CA ALA A 28 10.70 -9.69 1.41
C ALA A 28 10.30 -8.94 0.13
N GLU A 29 9.06 -9.17 -0.30
CA GLU A 29 8.46 -8.46 -1.41
C GLU A 29 8.26 -6.95 -1.12
N ALA A 30 7.98 -6.65 0.15
CA ALA A 30 8.08 -5.37 0.83
C ALA A 30 9.21 -4.50 0.30
N GLU A 31 10.39 -5.01 0.62
CA GLU A 31 11.69 -4.42 0.38
C GLU A 31 12.01 -4.38 -1.12
N ASP A 32 11.73 -5.46 -1.85
CA ASP A 32 11.95 -5.53 -3.30
C ASP A 32 11.16 -4.45 -4.06
N LEU A 33 9.89 -4.26 -3.73
CA LEU A 33 9.04 -3.25 -4.37
C LEU A 33 9.48 -1.82 -4.02
N ALA A 34 9.89 -1.59 -2.77
CA ALA A 34 10.43 -0.30 -2.35
C ALA A 34 11.77 0.02 -3.05
N GLN A 35 12.64 -0.98 -3.19
CA GLN A 35 13.92 -0.85 -3.87
C GLN A 35 13.71 -0.58 -5.37
N LEU A 36 12.87 -1.36 -6.03
CA LEU A 36 12.52 -1.17 -7.44
C LEU A 36 11.88 0.21 -7.69
N THR A 37 11.07 0.69 -6.75
CA THR A 37 10.50 2.05 -6.81
C THR A 37 11.58 3.12 -6.87
N LEU A 38 12.57 3.04 -5.99
CA LEU A 38 13.66 4.01 -5.93
C LEU A 38 14.63 3.86 -7.11
N GLU A 39 14.83 2.64 -7.61
CA GLU A 39 15.58 2.37 -8.84
C GLU A 39 14.91 3.04 -10.06
N VAL A 40 13.58 2.92 -10.18
CA VAL A 40 12.83 3.59 -11.25
C VAL A 40 12.97 5.11 -11.17
N ILE A 41 12.98 5.69 -9.98
CA ILE A 41 13.19 7.14 -9.79
C ILE A 41 14.62 7.52 -10.19
N TRP A 42 15.61 6.77 -9.72
CA TRP A 42 17.02 7.00 -10.03
C TRP A 42 17.27 6.97 -11.54
N ASN A 43 16.77 5.95 -12.23
CA ASN A 43 16.93 5.77 -13.66
C ASN A 43 16.25 6.86 -14.51
N LYS A 44 15.26 7.57 -13.93
CA LYS A 44 14.64 8.74 -14.58
C LYS A 44 15.47 10.02 -14.46
N ASN A 45 16.66 9.94 -13.85
CA ASN A 45 17.59 11.05 -13.65
C ASN A 45 16.90 12.27 -13.04
N VAL A 46 16.01 12.03 -12.08
CA VAL A 46 15.27 13.11 -11.41
C VAL A 46 16.26 13.91 -10.57
N GLN A 47 16.19 15.23 -10.70
CA GLN A 47 17.03 16.11 -9.88
C GLN A 47 16.73 15.88 -8.41
N SER A 48 17.80 15.83 -7.64
CA SER A 48 17.72 15.68 -6.20
C SER A 48 17.07 16.90 -5.55
N PRO A 49 16.24 16.68 -4.54
CA PRO A 49 15.45 17.74 -3.93
C PRO A 49 16.36 18.68 -3.13
N ARG A 50 16.30 19.98 -3.40
CA ARG A 50 17.07 21.01 -2.67
C ARG A 50 16.26 21.68 -1.57
N TYR A 51 14.94 21.62 -1.68
CA TYR A 51 14.00 22.26 -0.77
C TYR A 51 12.90 21.28 -0.35
N ASP A 52 12.27 21.54 0.80
CA ASP A 52 11.20 20.70 1.35
C ASP A 52 10.07 20.41 0.36
N LEU A 53 9.71 21.39 -0.48
CA LEU A 53 8.66 21.21 -1.48
C LEU A 53 9.06 20.20 -2.56
N GLU A 54 10.32 20.21 -2.99
CA GLU A 54 10.85 19.26 -3.96
C GLU A 54 10.95 17.87 -3.34
N HIS A 55 11.38 17.79 -2.07
CA HIS A 55 11.42 16.52 -1.33
C HIS A 55 10.03 15.89 -1.24
N LYS A 56 9.01 16.68 -0.89
CA LYS A 56 7.61 16.22 -0.86
C LYS A 56 7.10 15.77 -2.22
N LYS A 57 7.41 16.52 -3.30
CA LYS A 57 7.03 16.14 -4.67
C LYS A 57 7.66 14.81 -5.07
N LEU A 58 8.95 14.62 -4.77
CA LEU A 58 9.67 13.39 -5.08
C LEU A 58 9.17 12.22 -4.24
N LYS A 59 8.86 12.45 -2.96
CA LYS A 59 8.20 11.45 -2.09
C LYS A 59 6.85 11.03 -2.65
N ASN A 60 5.99 11.97 -3.06
CA ASN A 60 4.71 11.67 -3.70
C ASN A 60 4.87 10.85 -4.99
N LEU A 61 5.89 11.18 -5.80
CA LEU A 61 6.22 10.39 -6.99
C LEU A 61 6.62 8.95 -6.63
N ALA A 62 7.40 8.75 -5.57
CA ALA A 62 7.80 7.43 -5.10
C ALA A 62 6.59 6.58 -4.70
N TYR A 63 5.68 7.12 -3.89
CA TYR A 63 4.44 6.41 -3.54
C TYR A 63 3.57 6.11 -4.76
N ARG A 64 3.49 7.02 -5.74
CA ARG A 64 2.75 6.78 -6.99
C ARG A 64 3.37 5.67 -7.83
N VAL A 65 4.70 5.59 -7.90
CA VAL A 65 5.41 4.49 -8.59
C VAL A 65 5.15 3.17 -7.88
N LEU A 66 5.32 3.13 -6.56
CA LEU A 66 5.06 1.94 -5.73
C LEU A 66 3.63 1.43 -5.90
N GLU A 67 2.65 2.33 -5.85
CA GLU A 67 1.25 2.04 -6.12
C GLU A 67 1.01 1.40 -7.50
N GLY A 68 1.71 1.90 -8.53
CA GLY A 68 1.67 1.31 -9.85
C GLY A 68 2.19 -0.13 -9.87
N LEU A 69 3.30 -0.40 -9.18
CA LEU A 69 3.89 -1.73 -9.06
C LEU A 69 2.98 -2.70 -8.31
N LEU A 70 2.42 -2.28 -7.17
CA LEU A 70 1.46 -3.06 -6.38
C LEU A 70 0.22 -3.44 -7.20
N ARG A 71 -0.36 -2.49 -7.93
CA ARG A 71 -1.52 -2.77 -8.80
C ARG A 71 -1.19 -3.72 -9.95
N ASN A 72 -0.03 -3.56 -10.57
CA ASN A 72 0.40 -4.43 -11.65
C ASN A 72 0.60 -5.86 -11.13
N ARG A 73 1.19 -6.02 -9.95
CA ARG A 73 1.31 -7.32 -9.31
C ARG A 73 -0.04 -7.94 -9.00
N TRP A 74 -0.95 -7.19 -8.38
CA TRP A 74 -2.30 -7.68 -8.09
C TRP A 74 -3.00 -8.19 -9.36
N ARG A 75 -2.89 -7.45 -10.47
CA ARG A 75 -3.45 -7.88 -11.77
C ARG A 75 -2.78 -9.14 -12.30
N ALA A 76 -1.46 -9.26 -12.18
CA ALA A 76 -0.73 -10.45 -12.61
C ALA A 76 -1.14 -11.69 -11.79
N GLU A 77 -1.27 -11.54 -10.48
CA GLU A 77 -1.73 -12.61 -9.56
C GLU A 77 -3.16 -13.05 -9.90
N VAL A 78 -4.08 -12.11 -10.11
CA VAL A 78 -5.45 -12.43 -10.51
C VAL A 78 -5.48 -13.14 -11.87
N ALA A 79 -4.71 -12.67 -12.85
CA ALA A 79 -4.63 -13.31 -14.16
C ALA A 79 -4.04 -14.73 -14.09
N TYR A 80 -3.01 -14.93 -13.26
CA TYR A 80 -2.40 -16.24 -13.01
C TYR A 80 -3.40 -17.22 -12.40
N ARG A 81 -4.18 -16.80 -11.39
CA ARG A 81 -5.26 -17.62 -10.80
C ARG A 81 -6.33 -17.99 -11.81
N GLN A 82 -6.80 -17.02 -12.59
CA GLN A 82 -7.78 -17.29 -13.64
C GLN A 82 -7.24 -18.27 -14.70
N ALA A 83 -5.93 -18.26 -14.97
CA ALA A 83 -5.29 -19.23 -15.84
C ALA A 83 -5.23 -20.63 -15.20
N ILE A 84 -4.87 -20.73 -13.91
CA ILE A 84 -4.89 -22.00 -13.17
C ILE A 84 -6.30 -22.60 -13.13
N ASP A 85 -7.31 -21.80 -12.78
CA ASP A 85 -8.71 -22.23 -12.70
C ASP A 85 -9.24 -22.73 -14.05
N ARG A 86 -8.72 -22.19 -15.16
CA ARG A 86 -9.03 -22.64 -16.53
C ARG A 86 -8.29 -23.92 -16.93
N VAL A 87 -7.13 -24.20 -16.34
CA VAL A 87 -6.25 -25.32 -16.75
C VAL A 87 -6.49 -26.61 -15.96
N GLY A 88 -7.06 -26.59 -14.75
CA GLY A 88 -7.39 -27.85 -14.10
C GLY A 88 -8.04 -27.78 -12.72
N LYS A 89 -9.16 -28.51 -12.58
CA LYS A 89 -9.65 -29.03 -11.31
C LYS A 89 -8.54 -29.83 -10.60
N LEU A 90 -7.78 -29.19 -9.73
CA LEU A 90 -7.08 -29.86 -8.62
C LEU A 90 -7.53 -29.18 -7.32
N PRO A 91 -7.87 -29.94 -6.26
CA PRO A 91 -8.16 -29.34 -4.98
C PRO A 91 -6.85 -28.80 -4.41
N SER A 92 -6.60 -27.49 -4.61
CA SER A 92 -5.48 -26.81 -3.96
C SER A 92 -5.89 -26.41 -2.54
N GLU A 93 -5.82 -27.36 -1.62
CA GLU A 93 -5.92 -27.12 -0.16
C GLU A 93 -4.78 -26.24 0.39
N ARG A 94 -3.84 -25.77 -0.44
CA ARG A 94 -2.73 -24.89 -0.04
C ARG A 94 -2.95 -23.40 -0.28
N THR A 95 -4.06 -22.97 -0.88
CA THR A 95 -4.16 -21.60 -1.42
C THR A 95 -5.02 -20.65 -0.58
N LYS A 96 -5.86 -21.16 0.33
CA LYS A 96 -6.59 -20.31 1.28
C LYS A 96 -5.67 -19.68 2.33
N ASP A 97 -4.61 -20.38 2.72
CA ASP A 97 -3.70 -19.92 3.77
C ASP A 97 -2.74 -18.80 3.34
N LEU A 98 -2.46 -18.60 2.04
CA LEU A 98 -1.49 -17.57 1.63
C LEU A 98 -2.07 -16.14 1.62
N ILE A 99 -3.41 -16.01 1.61
CA ILE A 99 -4.10 -14.72 1.74
C ILE A 99 -4.46 -14.45 3.21
N GLU A 100 -4.67 -15.51 4.00
CA GLU A 100 -5.07 -15.42 5.41
C GLU A 100 -3.90 -15.47 6.39
N LEU A 101 -2.75 -16.04 6.03
CA LEU A 101 -1.55 -16.14 6.86
C LEU A 101 -0.44 -15.22 6.36
N VAL A 102 -0.69 -13.92 6.39
CA VAL A 102 0.40 -12.95 6.40
C VAL A 102 0.17 -12.00 7.56
N VAL A 103 0.62 -12.40 8.75
CA VAL A 103 0.62 -11.55 9.94
C VAL A 103 1.46 -10.33 9.62
N PHE A 104 0.78 -9.20 9.43
CA PHE A 104 1.38 -7.91 9.10
C PHE A 104 1.39 -7.10 10.39
N ASP A 105 2.52 -7.02 11.06
CA ASP A 105 2.63 -6.23 12.27
C ASP A 105 2.59 -4.74 11.91
N GLU A 106 1.39 -4.17 12.06
CA GLU A 106 1.02 -2.79 12.44
C GLU A 106 -0.51 -2.62 12.34
N TRP A 107 -1.18 -3.38 11.47
CA TRP A 107 -2.63 -3.30 11.27
C TRP A 107 -3.37 -4.56 11.78
N PRO A 108 -4.42 -4.41 12.58
CA PRO A 108 -5.22 -5.55 13.04
C PRO A 108 -5.78 -6.38 11.88
N GLU A 109 -5.81 -7.70 12.02
CA GLU A 109 -6.23 -8.62 10.95
C GLU A 109 -7.62 -8.33 10.35
N TRP A 110 -8.55 -7.80 11.15
CA TRP A 110 -9.90 -7.45 10.69
C TRP A 110 -9.89 -6.40 9.58
N THR A 111 -8.84 -5.59 9.51
CA THR A 111 -8.69 -4.56 8.47
C THR A 111 -8.55 -5.17 7.09
N ARG A 112 -8.14 -6.45 6.96
CA ARG A 112 -8.11 -7.18 5.69
C ARG A 112 -9.49 -7.26 5.03
N SER A 113 -10.57 -7.17 5.80
CA SER A 113 -11.95 -7.13 5.29
C SER A 113 -12.35 -5.80 4.66
N LEU A 114 -11.53 -4.75 4.81
CA LEU A 114 -11.72 -3.49 4.09
C LEU A 114 -11.27 -3.65 2.63
N SER A 115 -11.99 -2.95 1.73
CA SER A 115 -11.57 -2.83 0.34
C SER A 115 -10.15 -2.26 0.26
N LEU A 116 -9.37 -2.70 -0.73
CA LEU A 116 -7.99 -2.21 -0.94
C LEU A 116 -7.93 -0.68 -0.97
N THR A 117 -8.86 -0.06 -1.68
CA THR A 117 -8.98 1.40 -1.79
C THR A 117 -9.24 2.08 -0.44
N ASP A 118 -10.07 1.47 0.42
CA ASP A 118 -10.36 2.02 1.75
C ASP A 118 -9.12 1.92 2.66
N ARG A 119 -8.39 0.80 2.58
CA ARG A 119 -7.13 0.59 3.32
C ARG A 119 -6.06 1.61 2.93
N GLN A 120 -5.77 1.72 1.63
CA GLN A 120 -4.74 2.62 1.10
C GLN A 120 -4.95 4.09 1.52
N VAL A 121 -6.21 4.54 1.50
CA VAL A 121 -6.55 5.91 1.86
C VAL A 121 -6.40 6.17 3.36
N LEU A 122 -6.76 5.20 4.22
CA LEU A 122 -6.56 5.30 5.66
C LEU A 122 -5.07 5.24 6.02
N GLU A 123 -4.33 4.36 5.37
CA GLU A 123 -2.90 4.16 5.53
C GLU A 123 -2.10 5.44 5.26
N LEU A 124 -2.33 6.07 4.10
CA LEU A 124 -1.66 7.32 3.77
C LEU A 124 -2.01 8.46 4.74
N VAL A 125 -3.23 8.47 5.31
CA VAL A 125 -3.57 9.46 6.35
C VAL A 125 -2.81 9.20 7.65
N ILE A 126 -2.63 7.93 8.05
CA ILE A 126 -1.83 7.56 9.23
C ILE A 126 -0.36 7.96 9.02
N ASP A 127 0.16 7.77 7.81
CA ASP A 127 1.51 8.19 7.41
C ASP A 127 1.63 9.73 7.26
N GLY A 128 0.58 10.50 7.59
CA GLY A 128 0.59 11.96 7.71
C GLY A 128 0.25 12.74 6.44
N TYR A 129 -0.17 12.06 5.36
CA TYR A 129 -0.49 12.73 4.10
C TYR A 129 -1.83 13.46 4.13
N LYS A 130 -1.87 14.63 3.49
CA LYS A 130 -3.09 15.43 3.33
C LYS A 130 -3.90 14.93 2.14
N VAL A 131 -5.20 15.21 2.14
CA VAL A 131 -6.15 14.83 1.08
C VAL A 131 -5.64 15.15 -0.33
N ALA A 132 -5.04 16.33 -0.54
CA ALA A 132 -4.50 16.72 -1.84
C ALA A 132 -3.27 15.90 -2.26
N GLU A 133 -2.43 15.49 -1.32
CA GLU A 133 -1.24 14.67 -1.58
C GLU A 133 -1.65 13.22 -1.88
N ILE A 134 -2.62 12.71 -1.12
CA ILE A 134 -3.21 11.38 -1.35
C ILE A 134 -3.86 11.31 -2.74
N ALA A 135 -4.54 12.38 -3.17
CA ALA A 135 -5.14 12.45 -4.49
C ALA A 135 -4.09 12.31 -5.61
N ILE A 136 -2.92 12.91 -5.44
CA ILE A 136 -1.79 12.78 -6.36
C ILE A 136 -1.22 11.36 -6.35
N ILE A 137 -1.03 10.77 -5.17
CA ILE A 137 -0.48 9.41 -4.99
C ILE A 137 -1.40 8.36 -5.62
N LEU A 138 -2.69 8.44 -5.35
CA LEU A 138 -3.69 7.47 -5.80
C LEU A 138 -4.29 7.80 -7.18
N ASP A 139 -3.78 8.86 -7.83
CA ASP A 139 -4.20 9.32 -9.16
C ASP A 139 -5.73 9.52 -9.28
N CYS A 140 -6.28 10.29 -8.34
CA CYS A 140 -7.72 10.60 -8.29
C CYS A 140 -7.98 12.03 -7.84
N THR A 141 -9.26 12.44 -7.75
CA THR A 141 -9.62 13.80 -7.31
C THR A 141 -9.59 13.92 -5.77
N PRO A 142 -9.31 15.10 -5.21
CA PRO A 142 -9.43 15.33 -3.76
C PRO A 142 -10.82 15.01 -3.22
N ALA A 143 -11.88 15.29 -3.99
CA ALA A 143 -13.25 14.91 -3.64
C ALA A 143 -13.41 13.38 -3.54
N ALA A 144 -12.83 12.62 -4.47
CA ALA A 144 -12.83 11.16 -4.41
C ALA A 144 -12.09 10.64 -3.18
N VAL A 145 -10.97 11.26 -2.78
CA VAL A 145 -10.25 10.93 -1.54
C VAL A 145 -11.13 11.19 -0.31
N SER A 146 -11.78 12.36 -0.22
CA SER A 146 -12.67 12.68 0.90
C SER A 146 -13.84 11.69 1.02
N MET A 147 -14.47 11.33 -0.11
CA MET A 147 -15.52 10.32 -0.15
C MET A 147 -15.01 8.94 0.29
N ARG A 148 -13.84 8.52 -0.20
CA ARG A 148 -13.19 7.27 0.20
C ARG A 148 -12.86 7.27 1.69
N LEU A 149 -12.34 8.36 2.25
CA LEU A 149 -12.08 8.48 3.69
C LEU A 149 -13.34 8.33 4.52
N GLN A 150 -14.43 9.00 4.13
CA GLN A 150 -15.69 8.91 4.83
C GLN A 150 -16.23 7.48 4.79
N ARG A 151 -16.19 6.83 3.62
CA ARG A 151 -16.59 5.43 3.44
C ARG A 151 -15.71 4.48 4.25
N ALA A 152 -14.39 4.62 4.16
CA ALA A 152 -13.41 3.78 4.84
C ALA A 152 -13.59 3.84 6.36
N ARG A 153 -13.76 5.05 6.93
CA ARG A 153 -14.03 5.23 8.36
C ARG A 153 -15.34 4.56 8.78
N LYS A 154 -16.41 4.71 7.99
CA LYS A 154 -17.71 4.07 8.25
C LYS A 154 -17.58 2.55 8.26
N ASN A 155 -16.91 1.99 7.25
CA ASN A 155 -16.72 0.55 7.11
C ASN A 155 -15.83 -0.02 8.22
N ALA A 156 -14.74 0.67 8.56
CA ALA A 156 -13.84 0.28 9.63
C ALA A 156 -14.57 0.24 10.98
N LYS A 157 -15.39 1.26 11.27
CA LYS A 157 -16.23 1.30 12.49
C LYS A 157 -17.24 0.15 12.53
N ALA A 158 -17.88 -0.16 11.40
CA ALA A 158 -18.85 -1.26 11.33
C ALA A 158 -18.19 -2.62 11.57
N LEU A 159 -17.03 -2.88 10.96
CA LEU A 159 -16.27 -4.11 11.15
C LEU A 159 -15.76 -4.26 12.59
N TRP A 160 -15.33 -3.16 13.20
CA TRP A 160 -14.92 -3.17 14.61
C TRP A 160 -16.09 -3.50 15.53
N ALA A 161 -17.24 -2.84 15.35
CA ALA A 161 -18.43 -3.05 16.17
C ALA A 161 -18.98 -4.49 16.05
N ASP A 162 -19.03 -5.04 14.84
CA ASP A 162 -19.44 -6.43 14.59
C ASP A 162 -18.52 -7.43 15.32
N ARG A 163 -17.21 -7.11 15.41
CA ARG A 163 -16.28 -7.93 16.20
C ARG A 163 -16.47 -7.80 17.70
N GLU A 164 -16.73 -6.61 18.23
CA GLU A 164 -16.99 -6.44 19.68
C GLU A 164 -18.24 -7.20 20.10
N VAL A 165 -19.32 -7.14 19.33
CA VAL A 165 -20.57 -7.87 19.60
C VAL A 165 -20.33 -9.40 19.58
N ASN A 166 -19.56 -9.91 18.62
CA ASN A 166 -19.22 -11.33 18.54
C ASN A 166 -18.28 -11.79 19.67
N ARG A 167 -17.42 -10.89 20.18
CA ARG A 167 -16.54 -11.16 21.31
C ARG A 167 -17.34 -11.29 22.62
N ASP A 168 -18.31 -10.42 22.84
CA ASP A 168 -19.15 -10.43 24.05
C ASP A 168 -20.17 -11.57 24.07
N SER A 169 -20.57 -12.10 22.90
CA SER A 169 -21.49 -13.24 22.77
C SER A 169 -20.84 -14.61 23.05
N SER A 170 -19.52 -14.64 23.23
CA SER A 170 -18.75 -15.87 23.46
C SER A 170 -18.37 -16.08 24.95
N HIS A 171 -18.98 -15.32 25.86
CA HIS A 171 -18.80 -15.42 27.31
C HIS A 171 -20.07 -15.88 28.03
#